data_AF-A0A947Y7C6-F1
#
_entry.id   AF-A0A947Y7C6-F1
#
_cell.length_a   1.000
_cell.length_b   1.000
_cell.length_c   1.000
_cell.angle_alpha   90.00
_cell.angle_beta   90.00
_cell.angle_gamma   90.00
#
_symmetry.space_group_name_H-M   'P 1'
#
loop_
_entity.id
_entity.type
_entity.pdbx_description
1 polymer ?
#
loop_
_entity_poly.entity_id
_entity_poly.type
_entity_poly.pdbx_seq_one_letter_code
_entity_poly.pdbx_strand_id
1 'polypeptide(L)'
;MLNTLQRKSVVALSVLFALGALGGCATHQTPTNSKAATPAAMTESAPAAAKAEAPAQTQTYFMVYHENGRIYAMTDPKIYTSFLNTDEVPLTRTRIGAGPEGETVIFGITKADGKHLDKPTAAEDIFDGRTQDVGAFYGEVLRNGRFHVFGEWKDFQDYLAHKEITFTYTEIGTGPKGETVIYALNSVTKKKGRPVALVEQFNALHK
;
A
#
# COMPACT_ATOMS: atom_id res chain seq x y z
N MET A 1 -27.87 -34.97 -36.51
CA MET A 1 -28.62 -33.72 -36.71
C MET A 1 -27.81 -32.61 -36.05
N LEU A 2 -26.81 -32.04 -36.73
CA LEU A 2 -26.85 -30.70 -37.36
C LEU A 2 -27.67 -29.68 -36.56
N ASN A 3 -27.04 -28.68 -35.93
CA ASN A 3 -26.83 -27.40 -36.61
C ASN A 3 -25.88 -26.45 -35.83
N THR A 4 -24.76 -26.16 -36.47
CA THR A 4 -23.94 -24.94 -36.33
C THR A 4 -24.74 -23.68 -36.64
N LEU A 5 -24.52 -22.58 -35.92
CA LEU A 5 -24.68 -21.25 -36.50
C LEU A 5 -23.64 -20.26 -35.94
N GLN A 6 -22.71 -19.90 -36.82
CA GLN A 6 -21.78 -18.78 -36.68
C GLN A 6 -22.53 -17.46 -36.79
N ARG A 7 -22.07 -16.42 -36.07
CA ARG A 7 -22.14 -15.04 -36.57
C ARG A 7 -20.82 -14.31 -36.30
N LYS A 8 -20.07 -14.13 -37.39
CA LYS A 8 -18.97 -13.19 -37.53
C LYS A 8 -19.56 -11.81 -37.81
N SER A 9 -19.02 -10.75 -37.24
CA SER A 9 -19.07 -9.42 -37.84
C SER A 9 -17.75 -8.70 -37.57
N VAL A 10 -17.01 -8.56 -38.66
CA VAL A 10 -15.82 -7.73 -38.82
C VAL A 10 -16.32 -6.37 -39.31
N VAL A 11 -15.91 -5.27 -38.67
CA VAL A 11 -15.86 -3.96 -39.32
C VAL A 11 -14.52 -3.34 -38.95
N ALA A 12 -13.65 -3.25 -39.95
CA ALA A 12 -12.43 -2.45 -39.93
C ALA A 12 -12.79 -1.02 -40.34
N LEU A 13 -12.18 -0.02 -39.69
CA LEU A 13 -12.00 1.29 -40.33
C LEU A 13 -10.69 1.93 -39.84
N SER A 14 -9.76 1.98 -40.78
CA SER A 14 -8.46 2.64 -40.70
C SER A 14 -8.63 4.16 -40.78
N VAL A 15 -7.87 4.93 -39.99
CA VAL A 15 -7.59 6.35 -40.28
C VAL A 15 -6.09 6.60 -40.15
N LEU A 16 -5.52 7.06 -41.25
CA LEU A 16 -4.13 7.45 -41.49
C LEU A 16 -4.13 8.97 -41.67
N PHE A 17 -3.36 9.75 -40.91
CA PHE A 17 -3.00 11.18 -41.17
C PHE A 17 -2.07 11.64 -40.04
N ALA A 18 -1.00 12.42 -40.18
CA ALA A 18 -0.04 12.76 -41.23
C ALA A 18 1.16 13.43 -40.53
N LEU A 19 2.35 13.37 -41.12
CA LEU A 19 3.55 14.08 -40.69
C LEU A 19 3.40 15.60 -40.85
N GLY A 20 3.95 16.37 -39.91
CA GLY A 20 4.22 17.80 -40.03
C GLY A 20 5.53 18.16 -39.33
N ALA A 21 6.48 18.73 -40.09
CA ALA A 21 7.80 19.18 -39.65
C ALA A 21 7.86 20.72 -39.55
N LEU A 22 9.03 21.22 -39.10
CA LEU A 22 9.50 22.62 -39.03
C LEU A 22 9.05 23.36 -37.76
N GLY A 23 9.86 24.06 -36.97
CA GLY A 23 11.23 24.56 -37.08
C GLY A 23 11.30 25.83 -36.21
N GLY A 24 12.38 26.07 -35.46
CA GLY A 24 12.53 27.32 -34.70
C GLY A 24 13.68 27.35 -33.69
N CYS A 25 14.88 27.69 -34.16
CA CYS A 25 15.97 28.19 -33.32
C CYS A 25 15.74 29.68 -33.03
N ALA A 26 15.98 30.11 -31.79
CA ALA A 26 16.35 31.49 -31.49
C ALA A 26 17.41 31.49 -30.39
N THR A 27 18.45 32.26 -30.65
CA THR A 27 19.77 32.21 -30.03
C THR A 27 19.97 33.43 -29.13
N HIS A 28 20.74 33.24 -28.05
CA HIS A 28 21.54 34.21 -27.27
C HIS A 28 20.85 35.43 -26.61
N GLN A 29 21.19 35.72 -25.35
CA GLN A 29 22.31 36.62 -24.99
C GLN A 29 22.38 36.78 -23.45
N THR A 30 23.54 36.43 -22.88
CA THR A 30 24.03 36.93 -21.60
C THR A 30 24.46 38.39 -21.74
N PRO A 31 24.48 39.16 -20.64
CA PRO A 31 25.80 39.63 -20.20
C PRO A 31 25.99 39.61 -18.69
N THR A 32 27.16 39.13 -18.29
CA THR A 32 27.86 39.44 -17.03
C THR A 32 28.26 40.92 -16.98
N ASN A 33 28.10 41.55 -15.81
CA ASN A 33 29.01 42.62 -15.41
C ASN A 33 29.21 42.59 -13.88
N SER A 34 30.47 42.44 -13.47
CA SER A 34 30.95 42.45 -12.10
C SER A 34 31.33 43.86 -11.68
N LYS A 35 31.01 44.28 -10.44
CA LYS A 35 31.84 45.23 -9.68
C LYS A 35 31.62 45.10 -8.16
N ALA A 36 32.71 44.78 -7.45
CA ALA A 36 32.92 44.81 -6.00
C ALA A 36 32.89 46.26 -5.44
N ALA A 37 32.92 46.61 -4.14
CA ALA A 37 32.98 46.02 -2.80
C ALA A 37 32.19 47.01 -1.88
N THR A 38 31.87 46.84 -0.59
CA THR A 38 32.70 46.71 0.65
C THR A 38 31.72 46.54 1.85
N PRO A 39 32.15 46.27 3.11
CA PRO A 39 31.57 45.22 3.96
C PRO A 39 30.78 45.74 5.18
N ALA A 40 29.80 44.98 5.67
CA ALA A 40 29.23 45.21 6.98
C ALA A 40 28.74 43.92 7.65
N ALA A 41 29.28 43.70 8.86
CA ALA A 41 28.71 42.99 9.99
C ALA A 41 28.41 41.48 9.84
N MET A 42 29.35 40.69 10.38
CA MET A 42 29.08 39.36 10.92
C MET A 42 27.92 39.45 11.92
N THR A 43 26.83 38.75 11.62
CA THR A 43 25.86 38.35 12.65
C THR A 43 25.88 36.83 12.65
N GLU A 44 26.47 36.29 13.70
CA GLU A 44 26.57 34.87 14.01
C GLU A 44 25.15 34.32 14.19
N SER A 45 24.64 33.68 13.13
CA SER A 45 23.37 32.96 13.19
C SER A 45 23.57 31.70 14.03
N ALA A 46 23.07 31.76 15.27
CA ALA A 46 22.96 30.63 16.18
C ALA A 46 22.40 29.39 15.46
N PRO A 47 22.92 28.17 15.73
CA PRO A 47 22.40 26.97 15.12
C PRO A 47 20.94 26.80 15.51
N ALA A 48 20.07 26.81 14.50
CA ALA A 48 18.67 26.45 14.64
C ALA A 48 18.61 25.08 15.31
N ALA A 49 18.04 25.05 16.52
CA ALA A 49 17.74 23.81 17.22
C ALA A 49 16.95 22.91 16.27
N ALA A 50 17.55 21.78 15.90
CA ALA A 50 16.88 20.74 15.16
C ALA A 50 15.61 20.37 15.94
N LYS A 51 14.45 20.69 15.39
CA LYS A 51 13.19 20.11 15.83
C LYS A 51 13.38 18.61 15.76
N ALA A 52 13.33 17.94 16.92
CA ALA A 52 13.19 16.50 16.97
C ALA A 52 11.95 16.15 16.13
N GLU A 53 12.17 15.48 15.00
CA GLU A 53 11.09 14.91 14.20
C GLU A 53 10.32 13.96 15.12
N ALA A 54 9.00 14.19 15.21
CA ALA A 54 8.12 13.20 15.82
C ALA A 54 8.38 11.85 15.13
N PRO A 55 8.44 10.72 15.86
CA PRO A 55 8.65 9.43 15.24
C PRO A 55 7.61 9.26 14.12
N ALA A 56 8.09 8.99 12.90
CA ALA A 56 7.22 8.77 11.75
C ALA A 56 6.18 7.71 12.14
N GLN A 57 4.90 8.08 12.04
CA GLN A 57 3.82 7.14 12.34
C GLN A 57 3.88 6.01 11.33
N THR A 58 4.04 4.77 11.79
CA THR A 58 3.99 3.59 10.93
C THR A 58 2.57 3.40 10.43
N GLN A 59 2.37 3.45 9.11
CA GLN A 59 1.11 3.11 8.50
C GLN A 59 0.90 1.60 8.58
N THR A 60 -0.25 1.20 9.14
CA THR A 60 -0.65 -0.20 9.23
C THR A 60 -1.81 -0.51 8.28
N TYR A 61 -1.82 -1.71 7.71
CA TYR A 61 -2.95 -2.19 6.93
C TYR A 61 -3.09 -3.72 6.98
N PHE A 62 -4.29 -4.18 7.31
CA PHE A 62 -4.60 -5.58 7.56
C PHE A 62 -5.73 -6.02 6.65
N MET A 63 -5.57 -7.15 5.97
CA MET A 63 -6.60 -7.79 5.17
C MET A 63 -6.82 -9.23 5.60
N VAL A 64 -8.07 -9.62 5.79
CA VAL A 64 -8.45 -11.02 6.07
C VAL A 64 -9.41 -11.51 5.01
N TYR A 65 -8.99 -12.53 4.27
CA TYR A 65 -9.85 -13.32 3.38
C TYR A 65 -10.53 -14.38 4.24
N HIS A 66 -11.74 -14.07 4.69
CA HIS A 66 -12.44 -14.87 5.69
C HIS A 66 -13.16 -16.06 5.04
N GLU A 67 -13.35 -17.12 5.83
CA GLU A 67 -13.99 -18.37 5.37
C GLU A 67 -15.45 -18.17 4.96
N ASN A 68 -16.10 -17.10 5.46
CA ASN A 68 -17.45 -16.71 5.06
C ASN A 68 -17.52 -16.05 3.66
N GLY A 69 -16.41 -15.98 2.92
CA GLY A 69 -16.35 -15.39 1.58
C GLY A 69 -16.31 -13.87 1.54
N ARG A 70 -16.00 -13.22 2.68
CA ARG A 70 -15.86 -11.75 2.78
C ARG A 70 -14.40 -11.37 2.98
N ILE A 71 -14.09 -10.15 2.58
CA ILE A 71 -12.78 -9.52 2.83
C ILE A 71 -12.95 -8.50 3.94
N TYR A 72 -12.17 -8.61 5.00
CA TYR A 72 -12.12 -7.62 6.08
C TYR A 72 -10.86 -6.79 5.93
N ALA A 73 -11.00 -5.47 5.84
CA ALA A 73 -9.89 -4.52 5.67
C ALA A 73 -9.86 -3.51 6.82
N MET A 74 -8.71 -3.34 7.46
CA MET A 74 -8.57 -2.50 8.67
C MET A 74 -7.20 -1.80 8.66
N THR A 75 -7.14 -0.60 9.25
CA THR A 75 -5.87 0.08 9.54
C THR A 75 -5.54 0.10 11.03
N ASP A 76 -6.53 -0.03 11.92
CA ASP A 76 -6.31 -0.01 13.38
C ASP A 76 -5.90 -1.42 13.89
N PRO A 77 -4.71 -1.59 14.47
CA PRO A 77 -4.25 -2.88 14.99
C PRO A 77 -5.13 -3.47 16.10
N LYS A 78 -5.83 -2.65 16.88
CA LYS A 78 -6.75 -3.11 17.94
C LYS A 78 -8.01 -3.72 17.36
N ILE A 79 -8.54 -3.13 16.28
CA ILE A 79 -9.69 -3.68 15.58
C ILE A 79 -9.30 -5.02 14.95
N TYR A 80 -8.13 -5.07 14.31
CA TYR A 80 -7.61 -6.30 13.69
C TYR A 80 -7.43 -7.43 14.68
N THR A 81 -6.69 -7.19 15.77
CA THR A 81 -6.45 -8.22 16.80
C THR A 81 -7.73 -8.64 17.51
N SER A 82 -8.67 -7.72 17.75
CA SER A 82 -10.01 -8.09 18.26
C SER A 82 -10.72 -9.01 17.27
N PHE A 83 -10.73 -8.68 15.99
CA PHE A 83 -11.38 -9.48 14.94
C PHE A 83 -10.79 -10.89 14.87
N LEU A 84 -9.48 -11.07 14.95
CA LEU A 84 -8.86 -12.41 14.94
C LEU A 84 -9.30 -13.29 16.12
N ASN A 85 -9.71 -12.68 17.23
CA ASN A 85 -10.14 -13.39 18.44
C ASN A 85 -11.65 -13.63 18.47
N THR A 86 -12.45 -12.69 17.98
CA THR A 86 -13.91 -12.71 18.12
C THR A 86 -14.67 -12.97 16.82
N ASP A 87 -14.00 -12.92 15.66
CA ASP A 87 -14.62 -12.90 14.33
C ASP A 87 -15.62 -11.75 14.13
N GLU A 88 -15.47 -10.68 14.91
CA GLU A 88 -16.38 -9.53 14.91
C GLU A 88 -15.61 -8.21 14.78
N VAL A 89 -16.20 -7.28 14.03
CA VAL A 89 -15.67 -5.93 13.87
C VAL A 89 -16.66 -4.95 14.51
N PRO A 90 -16.27 -4.15 15.50
CA PRO A 90 -17.21 -3.35 16.30
C PRO A 90 -18.00 -2.30 15.51
N LEU A 91 -17.35 -1.64 14.56
CA LEU A 91 -17.94 -0.65 13.67
C LEU A 91 -17.44 -0.91 12.26
N THR A 92 -18.36 -0.89 11.30
CA THR A 92 -18.03 -1.27 9.92
C THR A 92 -18.61 -0.33 8.89
N ARG A 93 -17.93 -0.27 7.73
CA ARG A 93 -18.55 0.13 6.45
C ARG A 93 -18.50 -1.06 5.52
N THR A 94 -19.60 -1.35 4.85
CA THR A 94 -19.72 -2.51 3.96
C THR A 94 -19.86 -2.06 2.52
N ARG A 95 -19.07 -2.66 1.63
CA ARG A 95 -19.22 -2.51 0.17
C ARG A 95 -19.47 -3.88 -0.45
N ILE A 96 -20.66 -4.08 -1.00
CA ILE A 96 -21.07 -5.34 -1.62
C ILE A 96 -20.49 -5.41 -3.03
N GLY A 97 -19.84 -6.52 -3.38
CA GLY A 97 -19.31 -6.75 -4.73
C GLY A 97 -18.05 -5.95 -5.05
N ALA A 98 -17.39 -5.35 -4.05
CA ALA A 98 -16.21 -4.51 -4.26
C ALA A 98 -14.89 -5.29 -4.25
N GLY A 99 -14.91 -6.56 -3.83
CA GLY A 99 -13.73 -7.42 -3.86
C GLY A 99 -13.30 -7.77 -5.29
N PRO A 100 -12.04 -8.18 -5.50
CA PRO A 100 -11.50 -8.50 -6.83
C PRO A 100 -12.25 -9.64 -7.55
N GLU A 101 -12.88 -10.53 -6.80
CA GLU A 101 -13.70 -11.63 -7.33
C GLU A 101 -15.20 -11.39 -7.07
N GLY A 102 -15.60 -10.15 -6.77
CA GLY A 102 -16.97 -9.78 -6.42
C GLY A 102 -17.33 -10.04 -4.95
N GLU A 103 -16.35 -10.20 -4.06
CA GLU A 103 -16.60 -10.40 -2.64
C GLU A 103 -17.19 -9.15 -1.97
N THR A 104 -17.88 -9.34 -0.86
CA THR A 104 -18.22 -8.23 0.03
C THR A 104 -16.99 -7.81 0.83
N VAL A 105 -16.70 -6.51 0.83
CA VAL A 105 -15.60 -5.93 1.61
C VAL A 105 -16.18 -5.22 2.83
N ILE A 106 -15.69 -5.60 4.01
CA ILE A 106 -16.04 -5.05 5.30
C ILE A 106 -14.83 -4.24 5.81
N PHE A 107 -14.99 -2.92 5.88
CA PHE A 107 -13.98 -2.04 6.46
C PHE A 107 -14.22 -1.93 7.95
N GLY A 108 -13.24 -2.32 8.77
CA GLY A 108 -13.28 -2.05 10.20
C GLY A 108 -12.83 -0.63 10.48
N ILE A 109 -13.72 0.16 11.10
CA ILE A 109 -13.52 1.60 11.28
C ILE A 109 -13.45 1.97 12.76
N THR A 110 -12.76 3.05 13.08
CA THR A 110 -12.74 3.58 14.43
C THR A 110 -14.02 4.37 14.75
N LYS A 111 -14.24 4.68 16.04
CA LYS A 111 -15.30 5.62 16.43
C LYS A 111 -15.11 7.01 15.83
N ALA A 112 -13.87 7.42 15.54
CA ALA A 112 -13.60 8.71 14.92
C ALA A 112 -14.02 8.72 13.45
N ASP A 113 -13.72 7.64 12.72
CA ASP A 113 -14.18 7.43 11.35
C ASP A 113 -15.71 7.41 11.27
N GLY A 114 -16.36 6.74 12.22
CA GLY A 114 -17.83 6.67 12.28
C GLY A 114 -18.52 8.02 12.48
N LYS A 115 -17.80 9.07 12.91
CA LYS A 115 -18.32 10.45 12.99
C LYS A 115 -18.26 11.19 11.66
N HIS A 116 -17.52 10.67 10.68
CA HIS A 116 -17.27 11.29 9.39
C HIS A 116 -17.56 10.32 8.24
N LEU A 117 -18.85 10.08 8.00
CA LEU A 117 -19.31 9.14 6.98
C LEU A 117 -19.27 9.74 5.56
N ASP A 118 -19.10 11.05 5.47
CA ASP A 118 -19.02 11.85 4.24
C ASP A 118 -17.70 11.69 3.48
N LYS A 119 -16.66 11.17 4.15
CA LYS A 119 -15.33 10.94 3.55
C LYS A 119 -14.92 9.48 3.64
N PRO A 120 -14.02 9.01 2.76
CA PRO A 120 -13.40 7.70 2.92
C PRO A 120 -12.56 7.61 4.19
N THR A 121 -12.47 6.41 4.73
CA THR A 121 -11.50 6.05 5.77
C THR A 121 -10.14 5.72 5.16
N ALA A 122 -9.08 5.70 5.97
CA ALA A 122 -7.75 5.30 5.50
C ALA A 122 -7.74 3.88 4.91
N ALA A 123 -8.51 2.94 5.48
CA ALA A 123 -8.62 1.59 4.95
C ALA A 123 -9.28 1.58 3.56
N GLU A 124 -10.29 2.42 3.35
CA GLU A 124 -10.95 2.58 2.05
C GLU A 124 -10.03 3.26 1.02
N ASP A 125 -9.25 4.27 1.42
CA ASP A 125 -8.29 4.92 0.53
C ASP A 125 -7.17 3.97 0.07
N ILE A 126 -6.68 3.14 0.99
CA ILE A 126 -5.70 2.09 0.68
C ILE A 126 -6.32 1.06 -0.28
N PHE A 127 -7.53 0.56 0.04
CA PHE A 127 -8.23 -0.42 -0.78
C PHE A 127 -8.54 0.09 -2.19
N ASP A 128 -8.95 1.36 -2.31
CA ASP A 128 -9.28 2.01 -3.58
C ASP A 128 -8.04 2.44 -4.37
N GLY A 129 -6.82 2.19 -3.85
CA GLY A 129 -5.56 2.59 -4.49
C GLY A 129 -5.33 4.11 -4.51
N ARG A 130 -6.02 4.87 -3.65
CA ARG A 130 -5.86 6.32 -3.52
C ARG A 130 -4.61 6.69 -2.71
N THR A 131 -4.10 5.76 -1.91
CA THR A 131 -2.84 5.91 -1.16
C THR A 131 -1.64 5.52 -2.04
N GLN A 132 -0.71 6.46 -2.26
CA GLN A 132 0.43 6.26 -3.18
C GLN A 132 1.76 6.01 -2.46
N ASP A 133 2.06 6.78 -1.42
CA ASP A 133 3.29 6.65 -0.63
C ASP A 133 2.94 6.65 0.85
N VAL A 134 3.48 5.66 1.56
CA VAL A 134 3.36 5.52 3.01
C VAL A 134 4.77 5.23 3.49
N GLY A 135 5.29 6.08 4.38
CA GLY A 135 6.69 6.01 4.81
C GLY A 135 7.03 4.69 5.51
N ALA A 136 7.02 4.68 6.84
CA ALA A 136 7.11 3.41 7.55
C ALA A 136 5.81 2.62 7.36
N PHE A 137 5.91 1.36 6.96
CA PHE A 137 4.75 0.50 6.67
C PHE A 137 4.82 -0.82 7.43
N TYR A 138 3.66 -1.34 7.81
CA TYR A 138 3.48 -2.70 8.25
C TYR A 138 2.14 -3.23 7.75
N GLY A 139 2.12 -4.42 7.17
CA GLY A 139 0.87 -5.00 6.70
C GLY A 139 0.80 -6.50 6.85
N GLU A 140 -0.42 -7.01 7.02
CA GLU A 140 -0.68 -8.44 7.06
C GLU A 140 -1.85 -8.80 6.14
N VAL A 141 -1.69 -9.90 5.41
CA VAL A 141 -2.80 -10.57 4.71
C VAL A 141 -2.97 -11.98 5.26
N LEU A 142 -4.09 -12.22 5.93
CA LEU A 142 -4.52 -13.56 6.31
C LEU A 142 -5.34 -14.16 5.15
N ARG A 143 -4.77 -15.16 4.49
CA ARG A 143 -5.40 -15.85 3.36
C ARG A 143 -5.09 -17.34 3.44
N ASN A 144 -6.12 -18.18 3.28
CA ASN A 144 -5.99 -19.64 3.33
C ASN A 144 -5.31 -20.15 4.62
N GLY A 145 -5.63 -19.53 5.76
CA GLY A 145 -5.06 -19.89 7.07
C GLY A 145 -3.56 -19.59 7.21
N ARG A 146 -3.02 -18.64 6.43
CA ARG A 146 -1.62 -18.22 6.47
C ARG A 146 -1.49 -16.71 6.54
N PHE A 147 -0.62 -16.25 7.42
CA PHE A 147 -0.23 -14.85 7.49
C PHE A 147 0.81 -14.56 6.41
N HIS A 148 0.56 -13.53 5.60
CA HIS A 148 1.54 -12.92 4.72
C HIS A 148 1.89 -11.56 5.30
N VAL A 149 3.13 -11.37 5.75
CA VAL A 149 3.56 -10.20 6.53
C VAL A 149 4.51 -9.34 5.71
N PHE A 150 4.27 -8.04 5.68
CA PHE A 150 4.95 -7.08 4.82
C PHE A 150 5.52 -5.92 5.65
N GLY A 151 6.81 -5.64 5.47
CA GLY A 151 7.48 -4.49 6.08
C GLY A 151 7.67 -3.29 5.14
N GLU A 152 7.38 -3.47 3.84
CA GLU A 152 7.51 -2.42 2.83
C GLU A 152 6.20 -2.31 2.03
N TRP A 153 5.77 -1.07 1.79
CA TRP A 153 4.55 -0.78 1.04
C TRP A 153 4.56 -1.37 -0.37
N LYS A 154 5.72 -1.29 -1.04
CA LYS A 154 5.89 -1.81 -2.40
C LYS A 154 5.69 -3.32 -2.47
N ASP A 155 6.24 -4.07 -1.53
CA ASP A 155 6.10 -5.53 -1.47
C ASP A 155 4.63 -5.94 -1.23
N PHE A 156 3.91 -5.15 -0.42
CA PHE A 156 2.48 -5.35 -0.19
C PHE A 156 1.63 -5.06 -1.44
N GLN A 157 1.90 -3.96 -2.14
CA GLN A 157 1.20 -3.61 -3.39
C GLN A 157 1.42 -4.68 -4.47
N ASP A 158 2.65 -5.17 -4.62
CA ASP A 158 2.98 -6.23 -5.57
C ASP A 158 2.21 -7.51 -5.24
N TYR A 159 2.09 -7.86 -3.95
CA TYR A 159 1.27 -8.98 -3.53
C TYR A 159 -0.23 -8.77 -3.84
N LEU A 160 -0.78 -7.57 -3.66
CA LEU A 160 -2.19 -7.34 -4.02
C LEU A 160 -2.43 -7.47 -5.52
N ALA A 161 -1.47 -7.04 -6.35
CA ALA A 161 -1.57 -7.12 -7.80
C ALA A 161 -1.40 -8.55 -8.34
N HIS A 162 -0.51 -9.34 -7.74
CA HIS A 162 -0.08 -10.63 -8.29
C HIS A 162 -0.52 -11.84 -7.46
N LYS A 163 -0.97 -11.64 -6.22
CA LYS A 163 -1.32 -12.68 -5.23
C LYS A 163 -0.15 -13.62 -4.88
N GLU A 164 1.08 -13.19 -5.17
CA GLU A 164 2.31 -13.97 -4.98
C GLU A 164 3.42 -13.10 -4.38
N ILE A 165 4.36 -13.74 -3.68
CA ILE A 165 5.56 -13.10 -3.11
C ILE A 165 6.79 -13.80 -3.65
N THR A 166 7.63 -13.06 -4.36
CA THR A 166 8.82 -13.61 -5.05
C THR A 166 9.87 -14.17 -4.10
N PHE A 167 10.15 -13.46 -3.00
CA PHE A 167 11.12 -13.89 -1.99
C PHE A 167 10.45 -13.92 -0.63
N THR A 168 10.61 -15.02 0.10
CA THR A 168 9.97 -15.20 1.39
C THR A 168 10.93 -15.77 2.41
N TYR A 169 10.67 -15.47 3.68
CA TYR A 169 11.11 -16.25 4.81
C TYR A 169 9.87 -16.82 5.48
N THR A 170 9.82 -18.13 5.74
CA THR A 170 8.62 -18.80 6.23
C THR A 170 8.89 -19.45 7.57
N GLU A 171 8.01 -19.19 8.54
CA GLU A 171 7.97 -19.86 9.82
C GLU A 171 6.67 -20.67 9.93
N ILE A 172 6.77 -21.95 10.29
CA ILE A 172 5.62 -22.86 10.38
C ILE A 172 5.24 -23.00 11.85
N GLY A 173 3.95 -22.85 12.17
CA GLY A 173 3.45 -23.05 13.52
C GLY A 173 3.73 -21.90 14.48
N THR A 174 4.13 -20.73 13.97
CA THR A 174 4.46 -19.54 14.77
C THR A 174 3.34 -18.49 14.80
N GLY A 175 2.24 -18.72 14.07
CA GLY A 175 1.05 -17.89 14.17
C GLY A 175 0.32 -18.05 15.53
N PRO A 176 -0.58 -17.13 15.89
CA PRO A 176 -1.28 -17.11 17.19
C PRO A 176 -2.04 -18.40 17.51
N LYS A 177 -2.55 -19.09 16.49
CA LYS A 177 -3.27 -20.38 16.59
C LYS A 177 -2.49 -21.51 15.91
N GLY A 178 -1.17 -21.36 15.74
CA GLY A 178 -0.30 -22.33 15.08
C GLY A 178 -0.29 -22.22 13.55
N GLU A 179 -0.70 -21.09 12.99
CA GLU A 179 -0.66 -20.86 11.55
C GLU A 179 0.77 -20.74 11.01
N THR A 180 0.89 -20.88 9.68
CA THR A 180 2.14 -20.52 8.97
C THR A 180 2.22 -19.01 8.79
N VAL A 181 3.39 -18.44 9.05
CA VAL A 181 3.70 -17.02 8.85
C VAL A 181 4.75 -16.90 7.74
N ILE A 182 4.39 -16.17 6.69
CA ILE A 182 5.21 -15.95 5.49
C ILE A 182 5.59 -14.48 5.48
N TYR A 183 6.86 -14.19 5.71
CA TYR A 183 7.40 -12.83 5.67
C TYR A 183 7.86 -12.50 4.25
N ALA A 184 7.33 -11.40 3.70
CA ALA A 184 7.74 -10.89 2.40
C ALA A 184 9.14 -10.31 2.45
N LEU A 185 9.96 -10.70 1.48
CA LEU A 185 11.30 -10.18 1.25
C LEU A 185 11.41 -9.63 -0.17
N ASN A 186 12.44 -8.84 -0.39
CA ASN A 186 12.80 -8.28 -1.68
C ASN A 186 14.26 -8.60 -2.01
N SER A 187 14.72 -8.13 -3.17
CA SER A 187 16.07 -8.41 -3.67
C SER A 187 17.20 -7.95 -2.74
N VAL A 188 16.91 -6.97 -1.88
CA VAL A 188 17.83 -6.43 -0.87
C VAL A 188 17.70 -7.21 0.43
N THR A 189 16.49 -7.33 0.99
CA THR A 189 16.27 -7.93 2.31
C THR A 189 16.53 -9.43 2.32
N LYS A 190 16.32 -10.14 1.21
CA LYS A 190 16.65 -11.58 1.11
C LYS A 190 18.14 -11.89 1.37
N LYS A 191 19.03 -10.96 1.04
CA LYS A 191 20.48 -11.14 1.25
C LYS A 191 20.86 -11.07 2.72
N LYS A 192 19.99 -10.47 3.56
CA LYS A 192 20.16 -10.37 5.01
C LYS A 192 19.68 -11.63 5.75
N GLY A 193 19.01 -12.55 5.06
CA GLY A 193 18.47 -13.77 5.66
C GLY A 193 17.18 -13.49 6.44
N ARG A 194 17.11 -13.97 7.69
CA ARG A 194 15.93 -13.85 8.53
C ARG A 194 15.56 -12.38 8.78
N PRO A 195 14.31 -11.94 8.52
CA PRO A 195 13.88 -10.56 8.73
C PRO A 195 13.54 -10.30 10.20
N VAL A 196 14.55 -10.24 11.07
CA VAL A 196 14.38 -10.17 12.55
C VAL A 196 13.41 -9.06 12.98
N ALA A 197 13.56 -7.84 12.46
CA ALA A 197 12.69 -6.72 12.83
C ALA A 197 11.21 -6.96 12.46
N LEU A 198 10.94 -7.60 11.31
CA LEU A 198 9.57 -7.87 10.88
C LEU A 198 8.94 -9.00 11.70
N VAL A 199 9.73 -10.02 12.03
CA VAL A 199 9.33 -11.10 12.95
C VAL A 199 8.99 -10.53 14.33
N GLU A 200 9.79 -9.60 14.84
CA GLU A 200 9.53 -8.94 16.12
C GLU A 200 8.26 -8.09 16.10
N GLN A 201 8.01 -7.35 15.01
CA GLN A 201 6.77 -6.59 14.84
C GLN A 201 5.53 -7.48 14.82
N PHE A 202 5.57 -8.58 14.06
CA PHE A 202 4.50 -9.58 14.06
C PHE A 202 4.25 -10.14 15.46
N ASN A 203 5.31 -10.61 16.12
CA ASN A 203 5.19 -11.14 17.47
C ASN A 203 4.69 -10.09 18.48
N ALA A 204 5.04 -8.82 18.32
CA ALA A 204 4.56 -7.76 19.21
C ALA A 204 3.07 -7.49 19.05
N LEU A 205 2.52 -7.65 17.84
CA LEU A 205 1.09 -7.46 17.57
C LEU A 205 0.24 -8.61 18.10
N HIS A 206 0.80 -9.83 18.11
CA HIS A 206 0.08 -11.07 18.38
C HIS A 206 0.35 -11.68 19.77
N LYS A 207 1.04 -10.96 20.65
CA LYS A 207 1.36 -11.37 22.03
C LYS A 207 0.26 -11.06 23.03
#